data_AF-A0AAD5T5R2-F1
#
_entry.id   AF-A0AAD5T5R2-F1
#
_cell.length_a   1.000
_cell.length_b   1.000
_cell.length_c   1.000
_cell.angle_alpha   90.00
_cell.angle_beta   90.00
_cell.angle_gamma   90.00
#
_symmetry.space_group_name_H-M   'P 1'
#
loop_
_entity.id
_entity.type
_entity.pdbx_description
1 polymer ?
#
loop_
_entity_poly.entity_id
_entity_poly.type
_entity_poly.pdbx_seq_one_letter_code
_entity_poly.pdbx_strand_id
1 'polypeptide(L)'
;MTVPTEKALDKVYIGASLAPATERYESLTAAFRDRFGVNPGFVARSPGRWYTIYCFRSYAHHFSDLSIRSGEHIDYCGFSVLPMAVDRDVLIAVTVTPNTSAEEPSVITLTNIDSKYADAVFTHSVGDKNVIAIDSSVHEWSNYFKCGYKGSKIRLTYFLFFFAQGVHEDLRLQTPAPHLNVMVSGNVPAGAGLSSSSAFVCATAVAVARSNNATLTKQTLTETAIRGERYAGVQCGGMDQSISIMASPSSALLIQFHPTLSASPVLIPPITRPYKFVIANSLVTSDKHVTAARNYNLRVLETRVAASILGAAVLGHDASDPVAFKGLQTLRDVCDVFIAHQATLGVADVTLVSALQSLETLNESVFSDGAYTREDVVVSLQKYFGGSFAAWADVDAVFSKGVGSVYLDGGLALKKRVRHVLGEAKRVLEFTEVCALQAPTYKGGDVLTELGDLMNASQASCASDFNCSCKELDELTALCRESGAVGSRLTGAGWGGCTVSLVPEEFVESFIQKVIDGYYSKRESDLSNVKDWIFATTPGVGAVVFEDFQAPQNAALVSMFNRLLSAVLANIAATNATFQTWFLNTNAYIGIFTTFDSTAEDVIAVYNTNEKAAGNCINSLDSFLGWGNHS
;
A
#
# COMPACT_ATOMS: atom_id res chain seq x y z
N MET A 1 -0.98 1.09 -19.73
CA MET A 1 -1.17 2.47 -19.23
C MET A 1 0.12 2.96 -18.58
N THR A 2 0.48 4.22 -18.79
CA THR A 2 1.63 4.90 -18.16
C THR A 2 1.21 5.58 -16.85
N VAL A 3 2.17 6.09 -16.07
CA VAL A 3 1.88 6.95 -14.91
C VAL A 3 1.35 8.30 -15.43
N PRO A 4 0.21 8.80 -14.92
CA PRO A 4 -0.36 10.07 -15.38
C PRO A 4 0.41 11.27 -14.82
N THR A 5 0.38 12.36 -15.59
CA THR A 5 0.82 13.68 -15.14
C THR A 5 -0.42 14.50 -14.80
N GLU A 6 -0.50 14.97 -13.56
CA GLU A 6 -1.62 15.77 -13.04
C GLU A 6 -1.19 17.22 -12.78
N LYS A 7 -2.11 18.15 -13.01
CA LYS A 7 -1.90 19.59 -12.75
C LYS A 7 -2.69 20.10 -11.56
N ALA A 8 -3.48 19.24 -10.90
CA ALA A 8 -4.31 19.61 -9.77
C ALA A 8 -4.32 18.49 -8.71
N LEU A 9 -4.23 18.89 -7.44
CA LEU A 9 -4.21 17.95 -6.31
C LEU A 9 -5.56 17.27 -6.10
N ASP A 10 -6.67 17.89 -6.51
CA ASP A 10 -8.03 17.37 -6.36
C ASP A 10 -8.33 16.12 -7.23
N LYS A 11 -7.47 15.83 -8.22
CA LYS A 11 -7.48 14.59 -9.00
C LYS A 11 -6.96 13.39 -8.22
N VAL A 12 -6.24 13.64 -7.12
CA VAL A 12 -5.52 12.63 -6.33
C VAL A 12 -6.05 12.58 -4.89
N TYR A 13 -6.30 13.75 -4.30
CA TYR A 13 -6.80 13.92 -2.94
C TYR A 13 -8.23 14.42 -2.99
N ILE A 14 -9.15 13.69 -2.35
CA ILE A 14 -10.60 13.95 -2.45
C ILE A 14 -11.15 14.24 -1.05
N GLY A 15 -12.08 15.20 -0.94
CA GLY A 15 -12.76 15.52 0.30
C GLY A 15 -11.80 16.00 1.40
N ALA A 16 -11.86 15.37 2.57
CA ALA A 16 -11.10 15.79 3.75
C ALA A 16 -9.58 15.70 3.61
N SER A 17 -9.05 14.93 2.63
CA SER A 17 -7.60 14.78 2.43
C SER A 17 -6.99 15.91 1.59
N LEU A 18 -7.79 16.72 0.89
CA LEU A 18 -7.28 17.74 -0.05
C LEU A 18 -6.54 18.88 0.65
N ALA A 19 -7.16 19.49 1.67
CA ALA A 19 -6.56 20.65 2.35
C ALA A 19 -5.21 20.31 3.03
N PRO A 20 -5.08 19.21 3.81
CA PRO A 20 -3.79 18.79 4.35
C PRO A 20 -2.74 18.48 3.27
N ALA A 21 -3.17 17.90 2.14
CA ALA A 21 -2.27 17.61 1.03
C ALA A 21 -1.76 18.89 0.34
N THR A 22 -2.61 19.92 0.19
CA THR A 22 -2.21 21.23 -0.32
C THR A 22 -1.17 21.89 0.58
N GLU A 23 -1.42 21.96 1.89
CA GLU A 23 -0.47 22.53 2.86
C GLU A 23 0.89 21.80 2.82
N ARG A 24 0.87 20.48 2.75
CA ARG A 24 2.09 19.66 2.64
C ARG A 24 2.85 19.89 1.33
N TYR A 25 2.14 20.03 0.21
CA TYR A 25 2.75 20.31 -1.09
C TYR A 25 3.40 21.70 -1.10
N GLU A 26 2.72 22.72 -0.57
CA GLU A 26 3.25 24.08 -0.42
C GLU A 26 4.49 24.10 0.47
N SER A 27 4.44 23.43 1.63
CA SER A 27 5.57 23.32 2.54
C SER A 27 6.79 22.64 1.88
N LEU A 28 6.56 21.54 1.15
CA LEU A 28 7.63 20.84 0.42
C LEU A 28 8.27 21.73 -0.66
N THR A 29 7.45 22.42 -1.46
CA THR A 29 7.98 23.26 -2.55
C THR A 29 8.67 24.52 -2.04
N ALA A 30 8.21 25.10 -0.93
CA ALA A 30 8.88 26.21 -0.25
C ALA A 30 10.24 25.77 0.31
N ALA A 31 10.27 24.67 1.08
CA ALA A 31 11.52 24.13 1.63
C ALA A 31 12.52 23.74 0.52
N PHE A 32 12.04 23.20 -0.60
CA PHE A 32 12.87 22.89 -1.76
C PHE A 32 13.51 24.17 -2.34
N ARG A 33 12.73 25.24 -2.50
CA ARG A 33 13.22 26.53 -3.00
C ARG A 33 14.23 27.15 -2.05
N ASP A 34 13.97 27.11 -0.75
CA ASP A 34 14.88 27.64 0.26
C ASP A 34 16.22 26.90 0.26
N ARG A 35 16.19 25.57 0.04
CA ARG A 35 17.39 24.73 0.02
C ARG A 35 18.20 24.83 -1.26
N PHE A 36 17.55 24.82 -2.42
CA PHE A 36 18.22 24.71 -3.72
C PHE A 36 18.20 25.99 -4.56
N GLY A 37 17.54 27.05 -4.09
CA GLY A 37 17.42 28.34 -4.77
C GLY A 37 16.56 28.34 -6.03
N VAL A 38 15.90 27.21 -6.34
CA VAL A 38 15.07 27.02 -7.54
C VAL A 38 13.78 26.29 -7.19
N ASN A 39 12.74 26.47 -8.01
CA ASN A 39 11.53 25.65 -7.89
C ASN A 39 11.82 24.21 -8.34
N PRO A 40 11.13 23.21 -7.76
CA PRO A 40 11.18 21.86 -8.29
C PRO A 40 10.62 21.84 -9.71
N GLY A 41 11.24 21.06 -10.60
CA GLY A 41 10.76 20.87 -11.97
C GLY A 41 9.49 20.02 -12.02
N PHE A 42 9.38 19.04 -11.13
CA PHE A 42 8.17 18.23 -10.93
C PHE A 42 8.16 17.61 -9.53
N VAL A 43 7.03 17.05 -9.13
CA VAL A 43 6.90 16.26 -7.90
C VAL A 43 6.35 14.87 -8.24
N ALA A 44 7.13 13.82 -7.98
CA ALA A 44 6.66 12.44 -8.09
C ALA A 44 5.97 12.03 -6.80
N ARG A 45 4.82 11.36 -6.91
CA ARG A 45 4.01 10.92 -5.77
C ARG A 45 3.71 9.43 -5.88
N SER A 46 3.86 8.71 -4.77
CA SER A 46 3.44 7.31 -4.66
C SER A 46 2.82 7.03 -3.29
N PRO A 47 1.61 6.44 -3.23
CA PRO A 47 0.92 6.15 -1.98
C PRO A 47 1.55 5.00 -1.21
N GLY A 48 1.39 5.04 0.12
CA GLY A 48 1.46 3.84 0.94
C GLY A 48 0.28 2.92 0.66
N ARG A 49 0.20 1.81 1.39
CA ARG A 49 -0.91 0.88 1.22
C ARG A 49 -1.26 0.17 2.51
N TRP A 50 -2.46 -0.36 2.54
CA TRP A 50 -2.89 -1.31 3.56
C TRP A 50 -3.76 -2.39 2.91
N TYR A 51 -4.04 -3.43 3.69
CA TYR A 51 -4.66 -4.67 3.24
C TYR A 51 -6.17 -4.69 3.51
N THR A 52 -7.04 -4.79 2.49
CA THR A 52 -8.52 -4.92 2.50
C THR A 52 -9.34 -3.71 1.93
N ILE A 53 -10.66 -3.86 1.71
CA ILE A 53 -11.35 -3.63 0.42
C ILE A 53 -12.50 -2.60 0.48
N TYR A 54 -12.37 -1.42 -0.17
CA TYR A 54 -13.48 -0.50 -0.48
C TYR A 54 -13.55 -0.16 -1.99
N CYS A 55 -14.74 0.07 -2.58
CA CYS A 55 -14.83 0.60 -3.95
C CYS A 55 -16.19 1.26 -4.30
N PHE A 56 -16.16 2.44 -4.97
CA PHE A 56 -17.31 3.19 -5.49
C PHE A 56 -17.41 3.16 -7.04
N ARG A 57 -18.64 3.35 -7.53
CA ARG A 57 -19.23 3.06 -8.87
C ARG A 57 -18.61 3.79 -10.09
N SER A 58 -18.42 3.08 -11.21
CA SER A 58 -19.00 3.40 -12.55
C SER A 58 -18.68 2.34 -13.64
N TYR A 59 -19.73 1.95 -14.39
CA TYR A 59 -19.82 1.12 -15.62
C TYR A 59 -19.45 -0.39 -15.58
N ALA A 60 -20.50 -1.19 -15.79
CA ALA A 60 -20.47 -2.64 -16.02
C ALA A 60 -20.41 -2.95 -17.53
N HIS A 61 -19.75 -4.05 -17.91
CA HIS A 61 -20.22 -5.10 -18.83
C HIS A 61 -19.06 -6.04 -19.19
N HIS A 62 -19.29 -7.37 -19.08
CA HIS A 62 -18.45 -8.53 -19.47
C HIS A 62 -17.47 -9.11 -18.43
N PHE A 63 -17.94 -10.05 -17.60
CA PHE A 63 -17.05 -10.98 -16.90
C PHE A 63 -17.68 -12.38 -16.85
N SER A 64 -17.22 -13.28 -17.72
CA SER A 64 -17.59 -14.69 -17.72
C SER A 64 -16.39 -15.62 -17.55
N ASP A 65 -15.26 -15.12 -17.02
CA ASP A 65 -14.05 -15.94 -16.83
C ASP A 65 -13.06 -15.37 -15.78
N LEU A 66 -13.53 -14.96 -14.59
CA LEU A 66 -12.67 -14.36 -13.56
C LEU A 66 -12.72 -15.12 -12.23
N SER A 67 -11.62 -15.79 -11.88
CA SER A 67 -11.41 -16.46 -10.59
C SER A 67 -10.35 -15.73 -9.76
N ILE A 68 -10.72 -14.72 -8.96
CA ILE A 68 -9.73 -13.80 -8.38
C ILE A 68 -10.11 -13.27 -6.95
N ARG A 69 -9.21 -12.58 -6.19
CA ARG A 69 -8.61 -13.08 -4.93
C ARG A 69 -7.82 -12.12 -3.88
N SER A 70 -8.10 -12.10 -2.53
CA SER A 70 -7.52 -11.33 -1.31
C SER A 70 -6.77 -12.04 -0.09
N GLY A 71 -5.42 -12.04 0.06
CA GLY A 71 -4.71 -12.55 1.28
C GLY A 71 -3.32 -11.98 1.67
N GLU A 72 -2.90 -12.16 2.93
CA GLU A 72 -1.60 -11.75 3.51
C GLU A 72 -0.54 -12.87 3.50
N HIS A 73 0.76 -12.55 3.35
CA HIS A 73 1.86 -13.53 3.34
C HIS A 73 1.76 -14.64 2.28
N ILE A 74 1.00 -14.39 1.22
CA ILE A 74 0.80 -15.30 0.09
C ILE A 74 1.35 -14.75 -1.24
N ASP A 75 1.76 -13.48 -1.27
CA ASP A 75 2.24 -12.78 -2.47
C ASP A 75 3.56 -13.37 -2.99
N TYR A 76 4.52 -13.62 -2.10
CA TYR A 76 5.76 -14.33 -2.44
C TYR A 76 5.55 -15.85 -2.65
N CYS A 77 4.37 -16.37 -2.32
CA CYS A 77 3.95 -17.73 -2.67
C CYS A 77 3.23 -17.81 -4.03
N GLY A 78 3.17 -16.69 -4.77
CA GLY A 78 2.61 -16.64 -6.12
C GLY A 78 1.08 -16.51 -6.18
N PHE A 79 0.42 -16.35 -5.04
CA PHE A 79 -1.04 -16.16 -5.01
C PHE A 79 -1.41 -14.68 -5.11
N SER A 80 -2.62 -14.44 -5.63
CA SER A 80 -3.19 -13.12 -5.78
C SER A 80 -3.58 -12.48 -4.45
N VAL A 81 -3.58 -11.16 -4.43
CA VAL A 81 -3.87 -10.33 -3.25
C VAL A 81 -4.78 -9.18 -3.63
N LEU A 82 -5.49 -8.61 -2.65
CA LEU A 82 -6.49 -7.57 -2.87
C LEU A 82 -6.24 -6.32 -1.99
N PRO A 83 -5.12 -5.61 -2.20
CA PRO A 83 -4.78 -4.40 -1.47
C PRO A 83 -5.51 -3.14 -1.99
N MET A 84 -5.38 -2.08 -1.21
CA MET A 84 -5.85 -0.74 -1.51
C MET A 84 -4.75 0.29 -1.20
N ALA A 85 -4.63 1.33 -2.04
CA ALA A 85 -3.79 2.47 -1.75
C ALA A 85 -4.43 3.34 -0.65
N VAL A 86 -3.62 3.81 0.31
CA VAL A 86 -4.05 4.87 1.23
C VAL A 86 -3.93 6.25 0.56
N ASP A 87 -4.60 7.22 1.18
CA ASP A 87 -4.40 8.66 0.99
C ASP A 87 -3.05 9.17 1.53
N ARG A 88 -2.40 8.44 2.44
CA ARG A 88 -1.03 8.70 2.90
C ARG A 88 0.00 8.26 1.85
N ASP A 89 1.03 9.07 1.62
CA ASP A 89 1.97 8.90 0.51
C ASP A 89 3.36 9.49 0.74
N VAL A 90 4.24 9.25 -0.24
CA VAL A 90 5.56 9.86 -0.35
C VAL A 90 5.56 10.80 -1.55
N LEU A 91 6.01 12.04 -1.31
CA LEU A 91 6.24 13.08 -2.29
C LEU A 91 7.75 13.27 -2.47
N ILE A 92 8.21 13.27 -3.72
CA ILE A 92 9.59 13.52 -4.10
C ILE A 92 9.62 14.70 -5.06
N ALA A 93 10.04 15.86 -4.58
CA ALA A 93 10.29 17.04 -5.39
C ALA A 93 11.67 16.94 -6.04
N VAL A 94 11.76 17.18 -7.34
CA VAL A 94 12.99 16.98 -8.12
C VAL A 94 13.28 18.16 -9.04
N THR A 95 14.54 18.57 -9.08
CA THR A 95 15.10 19.39 -10.17
C THR A 95 16.15 18.57 -10.90
N VAL A 96 16.08 18.62 -12.23
CA VAL A 96 16.96 17.89 -13.14
C VAL A 96 17.89 18.89 -13.82
N THR A 97 19.19 18.67 -13.68
CA THR A 97 20.20 19.44 -14.43
C THR A 97 20.92 18.49 -15.38
N PRO A 98 20.94 18.77 -16.70
CA PRO A 98 21.65 17.93 -17.67
C PRO A 98 23.12 17.78 -17.29
N ASN A 99 23.65 16.57 -17.36
CA ASN A 99 25.09 16.36 -17.31
C ASN A 99 25.63 16.48 -18.74
N THR A 100 26.54 17.43 -18.96
CA THR A 100 27.12 17.70 -20.27
C THR A 100 28.46 17.00 -20.50
N SER A 101 29.01 16.35 -19.48
CA SER A 101 30.31 15.66 -19.53
C SER A 101 30.13 14.16 -19.30
N ALA A 102 30.63 13.34 -20.24
CA ALA A 102 30.66 11.89 -20.05
C ALA A 102 31.74 11.44 -19.04
N GLU A 103 32.69 12.32 -18.73
CA GLU A 103 33.80 12.06 -17.80
C GLU A 103 33.41 12.40 -16.34
N GLU A 104 32.50 13.36 -16.15
CA GLU A 104 32.07 13.76 -14.82
C GLU A 104 30.94 12.88 -14.29
N PRO A 105 31.02 12.45 -13.02
CA PRO A 105 29.96 11.66 -12.42
C PRO A 105 28.69 12.51 -12.27
N SER A 106 27.55 11.86 -12.49
CA SER A 106 26.25 12.43 -12.18
C SER A 106 26.12 12.53 -10.66
N VAL A 107 25.70 13.68 -10.14
CA VAL A 107 25.59 13.94 -8.71
C VAL A 107 24.12 13.95 -8.30
N ILE A 108 23.77 13.14 -7.30
CA ILE A 108 22.43 13.07 -6.74
C ILE A 108 22.48 13.56 -5.29
N THR A 109 21.78 14.66 -5.02
CA THR A 109 21.65 15.26 -3.70
C THR A 109 20.27 14.95 -3.13
N LEU A 110 20.21 14.19 -2.05
CA LEU A 110 19.01 13.83 -1.32
C LEU A 110 18.89 14.62 -0.03
N THR A 111 17.72 15.23 0.16
CA THR A 111 17.34 15.93 1.38
C THR A 111 15.94 15.47 1.82
N ASN A 112 15.63 15.63 3.10
CA ASN A 112 14.32 15.34 3.65
C ASN A 112 13.76 16.59 4.33
N ILE A 113 12.44 16.78 4.27
CA ILE A 113 11.79 17.87 4.99
C ILE A 113 11.85 17.67 6.52
N ASP A 114 11.89 16.42 6.95
CA ASP A 114 12.03 16.05 8.36
C ASP A 114 13.51 15.96 8.73
N SER A 115 13.94 16.81 9.65
CA SER A 115 15.33 16.94 10.09
C SER A 115 15.89 15.69 10.77
N LYS A 116 15.04 14.73 11.16
CA LYS A 116 15.50 13.43 11.67
C LYS A 116 16.24 12.60 10.62
N TYR A 117 16.00 12.86 9.34
CA TYR A 117 16.66 12.16 8.24
C TYR A 117 17.79 13.03 7.67
N ALA A 118 19.03 12.62 7.92
CA ALA A 118 20.21 13.34 7.46
C ALA A 118 20.31 13.38 5.93
N ASP A 119 20.83 14.49 5.40
CA ASP A 119 21.11 14.64 3.97
C ASP A 119 22.09 13.58 3.48
N ALA A 120 21.90 13.13 2.23
CA ALA A 120 22.75 12.15 1.59
C ALA A 120 23.14 12.61 0.18
N VAL A 121 24.39 12.38 -0.21
CA VAL A 121 24.88 12.66 -1.57
C VAL A 121 25.56 11.42 -2.10
N PHE A 122 25.24 11.04 -3.34
CA PHE A 122 25.95 9.96 -4.03
C PHE A 122 26.16 10.31 -5.49
N THR A 123 27.15 9.65 -6.08
CA THR A 123 27.60 9.90 -7.44
C THR A 123 27.50 8.66 -8.31
N HIS A 124 27.27 8.84 -9.60
CA HIS A 124 27.19 7.75 -10.58
C HIS A 124 27.96 8.12 -11.86
N SER A 125 28.98 7.32 -12.18
CA SER A 125 29.79 7.50 -13.39
C SER A 125 29.28 6.67 -14.56
N VAL A 126 29.48 7.17 -15.79
CA VAL A 126 29.20 6.44 -17.02
C VAL A 126 30.00 5.12 -17.05
N GLY A 127 29.32 4.00 -17.30
CA GLY A 127 29.95 2.68 -17.39
C GLY A 127 30.03 1.86 -16.08
N ASP A 128 29.62 2.42 -14.93
CA ASP A 128 29.59 1.66 -13.67
C ASP A 128 28.55 0.52 -13.73
N LYS A 129 29.01 -0.73 -13.73
CA LYS A 129 28.17 -1.95 -13.77
C LYS A 129 27.42 -2.20 -12.46
N ASN A 130 27.92 -1.69 -11.33
CA ASN A 130 27.30 -1.87 -10.01
C ASN A 130 26.34 -0.74 -9.65
N VAL A 131 26.29 0.33 -10.46
CA VAL A 131 25.42 1.51 -10.37
C VAL A 131 25.66 2.33 -9.12
N ILE A 132 25.40 1.73 -7.97
CA ILE A 132 25.58 2.23 -6.61
C ILE A 132 25.78 1.00 -5.71
N ALA A 133 26.78 1.03 -4.82
CA ALA A 133 26.92 0.06 -3.74
C ALA A 133 25.84 0.34 -2.68
N ILE A 134 25.02 -0.66 -2.38
CA ILE A 134 24.01 -0.59 -1.32
C ILE A 134 24.51 -1.51 -0.22
N ASP A 135 24.88 -0.92 0.91
CA ASP A 135 25.20 -1.68 2.10
C ASP A 135 23.91 -2.00 2.83
N SER A 136 23.43 -3.23 2.66
CA SER A 136 22.22 -3.72 3.35
C SER A 136 22.44 -3.91 4.86
N SER A 137 23.67 -3.84 5.37
CA SER A 137 23.94 -3.93 6.81
C SER A 137 23.79 -2.59 7.54
N VAL A 138 23.76 -1.48 6.80
CA VAL A 138 23.62 -0.12 7.35
C VAL A 138 22.20 0.39 7.13
N HIS A 139 21.53 0.72 8.23
CA HIS A 139 20.17 1.25 8.22
C HIS A 139 20.16 2.75 7.89
N GLU A 140 20.21 3.06 6.59
CA GLU A 140 20.13 4.43 6.08
C GLU A 140 18.85 4.61 5.24
N TRP A 141 18.07 5.66 5.51
CA TRP A 141 16.84 5.94 4.75
C TRP A 141 17.12 6.15 3.25
N SER A 142 18.29 6.71 2.91
CA SER A 142 18.70 6.92 1.52
C SER A 142 18.91 5.61 0.74
N ASN A 143 19.09 4.46 1.42
CA ASN A 143 19.20 3.17 0.76
C ASN A 143 17.94 2.80 -0.03
N TYR A 144 16.74 3.18 0.43
CA TYR A 144 15.51 2.96 -0.33
C TYR A 144 15.49 3.78 -1.63
N PHE A 145 15.99 5.02 -1.60
CA PHE A 145 16.17 5.80 -2.83
C PHE A 145 17.22 5.14 -3.75
N LYS A 146 18.36 4.72 -3.22
CA LYS A 146 19.40 4.00 -3.99
C LYS A 146 18.83 2.70 -4.59
N CYS A 147 17.96 1.98 -3.89
CA CYS A 147 17.28 0.78 -4.37
C CYS A 147 16.38 1.08 -5.58
N GLY A 148 15.53 2.11 -5.50
CA GLY A 148 14.71 2.54 -6.62
C GLY A 148 15.55 2.98 -7.83
N TYR A 149 16.57 3.79 -7.58
CA TYR A 149 17.51 4.27 -8.61
C TYR A 149 18.28 3.12 -9.29
N LYS A 150 18.76 2.14 -8.51
CA LYS A 150 19.49 0.98 -9.01
C LYS A 150 18.57 0.03 -9.80
N GLY A 151 17.36 -0.23 -9.28
CA GLY A 151 16.34 -1.01 -9.96
C GLY A 151 16.05 -0.44 -11.35
N SER A 152 15.94 0.88 -11.45
CA SER A 152 15.71 1.63 -12.69
C SER A 152 16.79 1.44 -13.77
N LYS A 153 18.03 1.05 -13.43
CA LYS A 153 19.11 0.84 -14.43
C LYS A 153 19.28 -0.62 -14.86
N ILE A 154 19.00 -1.59 -13.99
CA ILE A 154 19.43 -3.00 -14.17
C ILE A 154 18.61 -3.79 -15.21
N ARG A 155 17.55 -3.20 -15.78
CA ARG A 155 16.86 -3.84 -16.92
C ARG A 155 17.77 -4.02 -18.15
N LEU A 156 18.90 -3.30 -18.22
CA LEU A 156 19.93 -3.43 -19.26
C LEU A 156 20.61 -4.82 -19.36
N THR A 157 20.74 -5.58 -18.26
CA THR A 157 21.56 -6.80 -18.26
C THR A 157 20.81 -8.05 -18.76
N TYR A 158 19.47 -8.08 -18.64
CA TYR A 158 18.64 -9.14 -19.21
C TYR A 158 18.21 -8.87 -20.66
N PHE A 159 18.31 -7.61 -21.11
CA PHE A 159 17.99 -7.19 -22.46
C PHE A 159 18.85 -7.90 -23.53
N LEU A 160 20.13 -8.18 -23.22
CA LEU A 160 21.01 -8.93 -24.13
C LEU A 160 20.67 -10.42 -24.24
N PHE A 161 19.92 -10.99 -23.30
CA PHE A 161 19.52 -12.41 -23.32
C PHE A 161 18.14 -12.62 -24.00
N PHE A 162 17.25 -11.63 -23.94
CA PHE A 162 15.88 -11.70 -24.46
C PHE A 162 15.64 -10.94 -25.77
N PHE A 163 16.69 -10.47 -26.45
CA PHE A 163 16.59 -9.80 -27.76
C PHE A 163 15.94 -10.64 -28.87
N ALA A 164 15.67 -11.93 -28.62
CA ALA A 164 14.92 -12.78 -29.54
C ALA A 164 13.39 -12.50 -29.58
N GLN A 165 12.82 -11.67 -28.70
CA GLN A 165 11.35 -11.49 -28.61
C GLN A 165 10.80 -10.06 -28.69
N GLY A 166 11.57 -9.06 -29.16
CA GLY A 166 10.99 -7.78 -29.62
C GLY A 166 10.34 -6.87 -28.56
N VAL A 167 10.75 -6.93 -27.28
CA VAL A 167 10.27 -6.01 -26.25
C VAL A 167 11.08 -4.70 -26.30
N HIS A 168 10.42 -3.57 -26.60
CA HIS A 168 11.07 -2.27 -26.87
C HIS A 168 11.02 -1.24 -25.71
N GLU A 169 10.59 -1.61 -24.50
CA GLU A 169 10.43 -0.66 -23.38
C GLU A 169 11.38 -0.95 -22.21
N ASP A 170 12.62 -0.46 -22.31
CA ASP A 170 13.57 -0.49 -21.21
C ASP A 170 13.94 0.93 -20.75
N LEU A 171 13.88 1.15 -19.44
CA LEU A 171 14.42 2.36 -18.81
C LEU A 171 15.94 2.39 -18.99
N ARG A 172 16.41 3.11 -20.01
CA ARG A 172 17.81 3.50 -20.10
C ARG A 172 17.95 4.82 -19.36
N LEU A 173 18.74 4.84 -18.29
CA LEU A 173 19.26 6.11 -17.79
C LEU A 173 19.92 6.82 -18.97
N GLN A 174 19.67 8.11 -19.11
CA GLN A 174 20.41 8.94 -20.06
C GLN A 174 21.91 8.73 -19.80
N THR A 175 22.70 8.77 -20.87
CA THR A 175 24.15 8.65 -20.79
C THR A 175 24.78 9.89 -21.41
N PRO A 176 25.47 10.73 -20.61
CA PRO A 176 25.58 10.67 -19.14
C PRO A 176 24.24 10.91 -18.42
N ALA A 177 24.10 10.39 -17.19
CA ALA A 177 22.86 10.57 -16.42
C ALA A 177 22.79 12.02 -15.89
N PRO A 178 21.60 12.60 -15.73
CA PRO A 178 21.49 13.97 -15.24
C PRO A 178 21.84 14.08 -13.75
N HIS A 179 22.22 15.27 -13.31
CA HIS A 179 22.30 15.62 -11.89
C HIS A 179 20.89 15.81 -11.34
N LEU A 180 20.67 15.38 -10.09
CA LEU A 180 19.37 15.44 -9.43
C LEU A 180 19.49 16.13 -8.07
N ASN A 181 18.70 17.17 -7.86
CA ASN A 181 18.42 17.71 -6.53
C ASN A 181 17.04 17.21 -6.11
N VAL A 182 16.97 16.57 -4.95
CA VAL A 182 15.80 15.84 -4.50
C VAL A 182 15.45 16.21 -3.06
N MET A 183 14.18 16.50 -2.83
CA MET A 183 13.62 16.63 -1.47
C MET A 183 12.44 15.70 -1.29
N VAL A 184 12.44 15.00 -0.15
CA VAL A 184 11.43 13.99 0.18
C VAL A 184 10.54 14.49 1.33
N SER A 185 9.23 14.26 1.20
CA SER A 185 8.26 14.39 2.28
C SER A 185 7.41 13.12 2.32
N GLY A 186 7.27 12.48 3.48
CA GLY A 186 6.46 11.27 3.66
C GLY A 186 5.55 11.40 4.88
N ASN A 187 4.25 11.06 4.74
CA ASN A 187 3.31 11.01 5.86
C ASN A 187 2.75 9.60 6.11
N VAL A 188 3.34 8.58 5.46
CA VAL A 188 3.07 7.16 5.73
C VAL A 188 3.83 6.77 7.01
N PRO A 189 3.14 6.33 8.08
CA PRO A 189 3.80 5.94 9.31
C PRO A 189 4.86 4.85 9.09
N ALA A 190 6.11 5.14 9.45
CA ALA A 190 7.23 4.22 9.29
C ALA A 190 7.11 3.03 10.25
N GLY A 191 7.45 1.83 9.79
CA GLY A 191 7.38 0.60 10.61
C GLY A 191 5.96 0.18 11.01
N ALA A 192 4.93 0.88 10.50
CA ALA A 192 3.53 0.63 10.81
C ALA A 192 2.89 -0.45 9.92
N GLY A 193 3.66 -1.16 9.10
CA GLY A 193 3.11 -2.14 8.17
C GLY A 193 2.33 -1.52 7.00
N LEU A 194 2.47 -0.23 6.72
CA LEU A 194 1.79 0.51 5.62
C LEU A 194 2.64 0.70 4.35
N SER A 195 3.77 -0.02 4.24
CA SER A 195 4.73 0.01 3.13
C SER A 195 5.29 1.38 2.78
N SER A 196 5.71 2.13 3.80
CA SER A 196 6.46 3.38 3.60
C SER A 196 7.73 3.16 2.76
N SER A 197 8.40 2.00 2.89
CA SER A 197 9.58 1.64 2.08
C SER A 197 9.25 1.48 0.61
N SER A 198 8.22 0.69 0.29
CA SER A 198 7.81 0.43 -1.10
C SER A 198 7.24 1.68 -1.75
N ALA A 199 6.44 2.49 -1.02
CA ALA A 199 5.97 3.78 -1.50
C ALA A 199 7.14 4.70 -1.86
N PHE A 200 8.20 4.72 -1.04
CA PHE A 200 9.39 5.51 -1.33
C PHE A 200 10.14 4.98 -2.55
N VAL A 201 10.36 3.66 -2.65
CA VAL A 201 11.01 3.02 -3.82
C VAL A 201 10.22 3.27 -5.11
N CYS A 202 8.89 3.17 -5.08
CA CYS A 202 8.00 3.45 -6.21
C CYS A 202 8.05 4.92 -6.62
N ALA A 203 7.96 5.85 -5.66
CA ALA A 203 8.10 7.27 -5.92
C ALA A 203 9.46 7.59 -6.56
N THR A 204 10.54 6.94 -6.09
CA THR A 204 11.87 7.07 -6.70
C THR A 204 11.89 6.52 -8.13
N ALA A 205 11.32 5.34 -8.39
CA ALA A 205 11.28 4.76 -9.74
C ALA A 205 10.54 5.68 -10.72
N VAL A 206 9.43 6.29 -10.30
CA VAL A 206 8.68 7.29 -11.07
C VAL A 206 9.52 8.55 -11.29
N ALA A 207 10.15 9.08 -10.24
CA ALA A 207 11.01 10.27 -10.32
C ALA A 207 12.19 10.07 -11.27
N VAL A 208 12.86 8.91 -11.19
CA VAL A 208 14.00 8.57 -12.05
C VAL A 208 13.55 8.37 -13.49
N ALA A 209 12.42 7.68 -13.73
CA ALA A 209 11.88 7.54 -15.08
C ALA A 209 11.56 8.91 -15.70
N ARG A 210 10.91 9.81 -14.94
CA ARG A 210 10.59 11.16 -15.40
C ARG A 210 11.83 12.00 -15.64
N SER A 211 12.82 11.94 -14.74
CA SER A 211 14.09 12.67 -14.88
C SER A 211 14.88 12.30 -16.13
N ASN A 212 14.68 11.07 -16.63
CA ASN A 212 15.35 10.57 -17.83
C ASN A 212 14.48 10.71 -19.10
N ASN A 213 13.32 11.38 -19.03
CA ASN A 213 12.35 11.48 -20.11
C ASN A 213 11.90 10.10 -20.64
N ALA A 214 11.86 9.09 -19.77
CA ALA A 214 11.45 7.74 -20.14
C ALA A 214 9.94 7.56 -19.90
N THR A 215 9.24 7.10 -20.95
CA THR A 215 7.82 6.75 -20.87
C THR A 215 7.70 5.26 -20.59
N LEU A 216 7.37 4.90 -19.34
CA LEU A 216 7.21 3.51 -18.94
C LEU A 216 5.75 3.19 -18.63
N THR A 217 5.34 1.98 -18.97
CA THR A 217 4.08 1.43 -18.47
C THR A 217 4.12 1.26 -16.96
N LYS A 218 2.96 1.37 -16.31
CA LYS A 218 2.77 1.09 -14.89
C LYS A 218 3.29 -0.31 -14.51
N GLN A 219 3.14 -1.29 -15.39
CA GLN A 219 3.66 -2.65 -15.19
C GLN A 219 5.19 -2.66 -15.15
N THR A 220 5.87 -2.07 -16.14
CA THR A 220 7.33 -1.99 -16.18
C THR A 220 7.90 -1.25 -14.98
N LEU A 221 7.28 -0.15 -14.56
CA LEU A 221 7.66 0.58 -13.34
C LEU A 221 7.51 -0.28 -12.08
N THR A 222 6.44 -1.06 -12.00
CA THR A 222 6.16 -1.95 -10.87
C THR A 222 7.21 -3.04 -10.77
N GLU A 223 7.49 -3.76 -11.85
CA GLU A 223 8.54 -4.79 -11.89
C GLU A 223 9.92 -4.22 -11.51
N THR A 224 10.19 -2.99 -11.93
CA THR A 224 11.42 -2.26 -11.60
C THR A 224 11.51 -1.98 -10.10
N ALA A 225 10.43 -1.49 -9.49
CA ALA A 225 10.36 -1.22 -8.06
C ALA A 225 10.47 -2.51 -7.22
N ILE A 226 9.80 -3.59 -7.62
CA ILE A 226 9.87 -4.90 -6.95
C ILE A 226 11.32 -5.42 -6.90
N ARG A 227 12.02 -5.38 -8.03
CA ARG A 227 13.42 -5.80 -8.11
C ARG A 227 14.33 -4.85 -7.31
N GLY A 228 14.05 -3.55 -7.39
CA GLY A 228 14.76 -2.50 -6.67
C GLY A 228 14.75 -2.73 -5.16
N GLU A 229 13.58 -2.94 -4.57
CA GLU A 229 13.41 -3.08 -3.11
C GLU A 229 14.11 -4.32 -2.54
N ARG A 230 14.26 -5.40 -3.32
CA ARG A 230 15.02 -6.59 -2.89
C ARG A 230 16.50 -6.31 -2.65
N TYR A 231 17.05 -5.24 -3.24
CA TYR A 231 18.43 -4.81 -2.93
C TYR A 231 18.58 -4.23 -1.51
N ALA A 232 17.48 -3.91 -0.83
CA ALA A 232 17.48 -3.52 0.59
C ALA A 232 17.60 -4.72 1.55
N GLY A 233 17.79 -5.95 1.05
CA GLY A 233 17.96 -7.15 1.87
C GLY A 233 16.67 -7.88 2.26
N VAL A 234 15.50 -7.37 1.83
CA VAL A 234 14.19 -7.98 2.13
C VAL A 234 13.63 -8.65 0.88
N GLN A 235 13.30 -9.95 0.96
CA GLN A 235 12.65 -10.67 -0.13
C GLN A 235 11.15 -10.41 -0.18
N CYS A 236 10.77 -9.14 -0.35
CA CYS A 236 9.37 -8.77 -0.54
C CYS A 236 8.82 -9.39 -1.84
N GLY A 237 7.53 -9.72 -1.84
CA GLY A 237 6.81 -10.05 -3.06
C GLY A 237 6.56 -8.80 -3.90
N GLY A 238 5.45 -8.77 -4.63
CA GLY A 238 5.12 -7.70 -5.57
C GLY A 238 3.96 -6.81 -5.18
N MET A 239 3.28 -7.10 -4.07
CA MET A 239 2.01 -6.47 -3.72
C MET A 239 2.14 -4.97 -3.54
N ASP A 240 3.06 -4.55 -2.68
CA ASP A 240 3.18 -3.18 -2.18
C ASP A 240 3.48 -2.20 -3.31
N GLN A 241 4.37 -2.60 -4.22
CA GLN A 241 4.76 -1.80 -5.37
C GLN A 241 3.64 -1.76 -6.42
N SER A 242 2.97 -2.90 -6.62
CA SER A 242 1.87 -3.01 -7.58
C SER A 242 0.71 -2.11 -7.18
N ILE A 243 0.28 -2.12 -5.92
CA ILE A 243 -0.80 -1.23 -5.49
C ILE A 243 -0.36 0.23 -5.52
N SER A 244 0.89 0.53 -5.11
CA SER A 244 1.38 1.91 -5.08
C SER A 244 1.38 2.55 -6.47
N ILE A 245 1.73 1.79 -7.52
CA ILE A 245 1.79 2.31 -8.89
C ILE A 245 0.45 2.16 -9.63
N MET A 246 -0.22 1.02 -9.48
CA MET A 246 -1.34 0.65 -10.33
C MET A 246 -2.69 1.14 -9.79
N ALA A 247 -2.79 1.52 -8.50
CA ALA A 247 -4.07 1.88 -7.87
C ALA A 247 -4.91 2.85 -8.72
N SER A 248 -6.19 2.52 -8.79
CA SER A 248 -7.21 3.32 -9.44
C SER A 248 -8.09 3.97 -8.37
N PRO A 249 -8.50 5.23 -8.56
CA PRO A 249 -9.36 5.92 -7.60
C PRO A 249 -10.58 5.07 -7.25
N SER A 250 -10.96 5.13 -5.97
CA SER A 250 -12.19 4.52 -5.51
C SER A 250 -12.29 3.01 -5.74
N SER A 251 -11.19 2.25 -5.88
CA SER A 251 -11.22 0.78 -6.02
C SER A 251 -10.10 0.06 -5.28
N ALA A 252 -10.41 -1.14 -4.77
CA ALA A 252 -9.39 -2.11 -4.42
C ALA A 252 -8.82 -2.71 -5.71
N LEU A 253 -7.53 -3.03 -5.71
CA LEU A 253 -6.92 -3.69 -6.86
C LEU A 253 -6.60 -5.11 -6.54
N LEU A 254 -7.01 -5.94 -7.47
CA LEU A 254 -6.74 -7.33 -7.45
C LEU A 254 -5.52 -7.65 -8.26
N ILE A 255 -4.46 -8.01 -7.54
CA ILE A 255 -3.12 -8.11 -8.07
C ILE A 255 -2.78 -9.58 -8.20
N GLN A 256 -2.49 -10.01 -9.42
CA GLN A 256 -2.05 -11.37 -9.73
C GLN A 256 -0.59 -11.31 -10.14
N PHE A 257 0.23 -12.21 -9.63
CA PHE A 257 1.67 -12.28 -9.95
C PHE A 257 1.99 -13.40 -10.94
N HIS A 258 1.08 -14.36 -11.10
CA HIS A 258 1.24 -15.56 -11.90
C HIS A 258 0.03 -15.73 -12.85
N PRO A 259 0.26 -16.10 -14.14
CA PRO A 259 1.56 -16.31 -14.79
C PRO A 259 2.30 -15.00 -15.12
N THR A 260 1.58 -13.89 -15.17
CA THR A 260 2.12 -12.54 -15.40
C THR A 260 1.53 -11.55 -14.41
N LEU A 261 2.24 -10.45 -14.17
CA LEU A 261 1.75 -9.39 -13.31
C LEU A 261 0.55 -8.70 -13.95
N SER A 262 -0.62 -8.81 -13.31
CA SER A 262 -1.85 -8.11 -13.71
C SER A 262 -2.49 -7.45 -12.50
N ALA A 263 -3.22 -6.35 -12.74
CA ALA A 263 -4.01 -5.69 -11.73
C ALA A 263 -5.38 -5.33 -12.30
N SER A 264 -6.46 -5.76 -11.64
CA SER A 264 -7.83 -5.48 -12.03
C SER A 264 -8.60 -4.81 -10.88
N PRO A 265 -9.42 -3.78 -11.15
CA PRO A 265 -10.21 -3.16 -10.10
C PRO A 265 -11.31 -4.13 -9.63
N VAL A 266 -11.47 -4.29 -8.33
CA VAL A 266 -12.61 -5.00 -7.73
C VAL A 266 -13.57 -3.97 -7.19
N LEU A 267 -14.73 -3.91 -7.84
CA LEU A 267 -15.86 -3.12 -7.38
C LEU A 267 -16.60 -3.87 -6.29
N ILE A 268 -17.07 -3.14 -5.30
CA ILE A 268 -17.89 -3.67 -4.22
C ILE A 268 -19.35 -3.40 -4.58
N PRO A 269 -20.28 -4.31 -4.25
CA PRO A 269 -21.65 -4.13 -4.66
C PRO A 269 -22.26 -2.95 -3.90
N PRO A 270 -23.35 -2.36 -4.40
CA PRO A 270 -24.08 -1.33 -3.67
C PRO A 270 -24.62 -1.94 -2.38
N ILE A 271 -23.86 -1.79 -1.29
CA ILE A 271 -24.28 -2.22 0.04
C ILE A 271 -25.33 -1.20 0.51
N THR A 272 -26.37 -1.70 1.16
CA THR A 272 -27.50 -0.91 1.72
C THR A 272 -27.05 0.07 2.81
N ARG A 273 -25.82 -0.10 3.33
CA ARG A 273 -25.20 0.69 4.39
C ARG A 273 -23.77 1.07 3.99
N PRO A 274 -23.42 2.37 3.97
CA PRO A 274 -22.06 2.80 3.68
C PRO A 274 -21.12 2.44 4.83
N TYR A 275 -19.82 2.32 4.53
CA TYR A 275 -18.81 1.92 5.50
C TYR A 275 -17.43 2.51 5.15
N LYS A 276 -16.52 2.48 6.10
CA LYS A 276 -15.13 2.91 5.97
C LYS A 276 -14.19 1.87 6.53
N PHE A 277 -12.94 1.96 6.11
CA PHE A 277 -11.86 1.30 6.81
C PHE A 277 -11.19 2.26 7.76
N VAL A 278 -10.94 1.76 8.95
CA VAL A 278 -10.19 2.49 9.96
C VAL A 278 -8.89 1.74 10.21
N ILE A 279 -7.78 2.42 9.96
CA ILE A 279 -6.43 1.95 10.27
C ILE A 279 -6.10 2.36 11.69
N ALA A 280 -5.61 1.42 12.49
CA ALA A 280 -5.15 1.68 13.85
C ALA A 280 -3.77 1.05 14.08
N ASN A 281 -2.79 1.87 14.40
CA ASN A 281 -1.42 1.47 14.70
C ASN A 281 -1.31 0.86 16.10
N SER A 282 -0.67 -0.30 16.23
CA SER A 282 -0.42 -0.95 17.52
C SER A 282 0.58 -0.21 18.42
N LEU A 283 1.32 0.77 17.87
CA LEU A 283 2.49 1.43 18.45
C LEU A 283 3.73 0.53 18.58
N VAL A 284 3.64 -0.72 18.15
CA VAL A 284 4.78 -1.63 18.06
C VAL A 284 5.39 -1.51 16.68
N THR A 285 6.67 -1.13 16.62
CA THR A 285 7.38 -1.00 15.34
C THR A 285 7.72 -2.38 14.77
N SER A 286 7.19 -2.69 13.59
CA SER A 286 7.58 -3.88 12.83
C SER A 286 8.84 -3.58 12.01
N ASP A 287 10.02 -3.79 12.59
CA ASP A 287 11.27 -3.73 11.83
C ASP A 287 11.49 -5.03 11.04
N LYS A 288 11.02 -4.99 9.79
CA LYS A 288 11.06 -6.12 8.86
C LYS A 288 12.49 -6.55 8.52
N HIS A 289 13.46 -5.64 8.54
CA HIS A 289 14.84 -5.93 8.17
C HIS A 289 15.60 -6.56 9.35
N VAL A 290 15.54 -5.95 10.54
CA VAL A 290 16.24 -6.44 11.73
C VAL A 290 15.74 -7.82 12.15
N THR A 291 14.42 -8.02 12.11
CA THR A 291 13.81 -9.29 12.52
C THR A 291 13.68 -10.29 11.37
N ALA A 292 14.12 -9.95 10.15
CA ALA A 292 13.92 -10.74 8.95
C ALA A 292 14.32 -12.21 9.15
N ALA A 293 15.52 -12.43 9.69
CA ALA A 293 16.12 -13.76 9.89
C ALA A 293 15.31 -14.67 10.84
N ARG A 294 14.50 -14.09 11.75
CA ARG A 294 13.67 -14.83 12.72
C ARG A 294 12.18 -14.85 12.33
N ASN A 295 11.74 -13.85 11.56
CA ASN A 295 10.36 -13.61 11.22
C ASN A 295 10.17 -13.77 9.71
N TYR A 296 10.25 -12.66 8.96
CA TYR A 296 9.81 -12.62 7.56
C TYR A 296 10.56 -13.60 6.64
N ASN A 297 11.89 -13.61 6.65
CA ASN A 297 12.70 -14.47 5.79
C ASN A 297 12.60 -15.95 6.22
N LEU A 298 12.42 -16.21 7.51
CA LEU A 298 12.12 -17.56 8.01
C LEU A 298 10.81 -18.10 7.40
N ARG A 299 9.75 -17.28 7.35
CA ARG A 299 8.46 -17.68 6.73
C ARG A 299 8.59 -17.94 5.23
N VAL A 300 9.40 -17.16 4.52
CA VAL A 300 9.71 -17.41 3.09
C VAL A 300 10.42 -18.74 2.92
N LEU A 301 11.39 -19.08 3.79
CA LEU A 301 12.06 -20.37 3.74
C LEU A 301 11.10 -21.53 4.06
N GLU A 302 10.29 -21.42 5.12
CA GLU A 302 9.30 -22.44 5.52
C GLU A 302 8.35 -22.76 4.36
N THR A 303 7.84 -21.74 3.67
CA THR A 303 6.89 -21.92 2.55
C THR A 303 7.57 -22.52 1.31
N ARG A 304 8.82 -22.18 1.00
CA ARG A 304 9.58 -22.78 -0.11
C ARG A 304 9.86 -24.26 0.12
N VAL A 305 10.36 -24.61 1.30
CA VAL A 305 10.63 -26.00 1.68
C VAL A 305 9.34 -26.82 1.68
N ALA A 306 8.26 -26.26 2.23
CA ALA A 306 6.97 -26.94 2.24
C ALA A 306 6.38 -27.10 0.83
N ALA A 307 6.51 -26.10 -0.05
CA ALA A 307 6.07 -26.20 -1.44
C ALA A 307 6.75 -27.36 -2.16
N SER A 308 8.06 -27.52 -1.97
CA SER A 308 8.77 -28.66 -2.50
C SER A 308 8.20 -29.98 -1.97
N ILE A 309 8.20 -30.19 -0.64
CA ILE A 309 7.74 -31.48 -0.08
C ILE A 309 6.30 -31.81 -0.53
N LEU A 310 5.41 -30.82 -0.54
CA LEU A 310 4.02 -30.99 -0.95
C LEU A 310 3.91 -31.31 -2.45
N GLY A 311 4.63 -30.59 -3.32
CA GLY A 311 4.65 -30.87 -4.76
C GLY A 311 5.20 -32.25 -5.08
N ALA A 312 6.19 -32.73 -4.31
CA ALA A 312 6.72 -34.09 -4.44
C ALA A 312 5.66 -35.14 -4.09
N ALA A 313 4.89 -34.89 -3.02
CA ALA A 313 3.80 -35.76 -2.60
C ALA A 313 2.65 -35.81 -3.64
N VAL A 314 2.38 -34.70 -4.33
CA VAL A 314 1.38 -34.64 -5.42
C VAL A 314 1.79 -35.49 -6.61
N LEU A 315 3.05 -35.43 -7.02
CA LEU A 315 3.53 -36.14 -8.21
C LEU A 315 3.79 -37.63 -7.97
N GLY A 316 4.06 -38.04 -6.73
CA GLY A 316 4.21 -39.46 -6.39
C GLY A 316 5.41 -40.18 -7.04
N HIS A 317 6.43 -39.45 -7.53
CA HIS A 317 7.52 -40.02 -8.35
C HIS A 317 8.89 -40.17 -7.65
N ASP A 318 9.63 -41.16 -8.16
CA ASP A 318 10.99 -41.60 -7.86
C ASP A 318 12.06 -40.55 -8.27
N ALA A 319 13.20 -40.55 -7.57
CA ALA A 319 14.23 -39.51 -7.46
C ALA A 319 15.00 -39.13 -8.77
N SER A 320 14.51 -39.51 -9.95
CA SER A 320 15.29 -39.49 -11.20
C SER A 320 14.98 -38.34 -12.17
N ASP A 321 13.92 -37.55 -11.96
CA ASP A 321 13.66 -36.33 -12.75
C ASP A 321 13.78 -35.04 -11.90
N PRO A 322 15.02 -34.59 -11.61
CA PRO A 322 15.27 -33.31 -10.96
C PRO A 322 14.95 -32.08 -11.84
N VAL A 323 14.57 -32.26 -13.12
CA VAL A 323 14.24 -31.16 -14.05
C VAL A 323 12.78 -30.71 -13.89
N ALA A 324 11.86 -31.62 -13.57
CA ALA A 324 10.47 -31.26 -13.22
C ALA A 324 10.37 -30.45 -11.90
N PHE A 325 11.34 -30.63 -10.99
CA PHE A 325 11.26 -30.10 -9.63
C PHE A 325 12.09 -28.83 -9.37
N LYS A 326 13.14 -28.58 -10.18
CA LYS A 326 13.95 -27.34 -10.09
C LYS A 326 13.15 -26.05 -10.32
N GLY A 327 11.92 -26.16 -10.84
CA GLY A 327 11.01 -25.03 -11.07
C GLY A 327 10.03 -24.72 -9.93
N LEU A 328 9.78 -25.64 -8.99
CA LEU A 328 8.79 -25.45 -7.92
C LEU A 328 9.37 -24.61 -6.79
N GLN A 329 9.12 -23.31 -6.83
CA GLN A 329 9.60 -22.36 -5.82
C GLN A 329 8.49 -21.91 -4.88
N THR A 330 7.23 -22.08 -5.28
CA THR A 330 6.08 -21.51 -4.57
C THR A 330 4.94 -22.51 -4.42
N LEU A 331 4.07 -22.28 -3.43
CA LEU A 331 2.85 -23.07 -3.23
C LEU A 331 1.85 -22.88 -4.37
N ARG A 332 1.92 -21.78 -5.12
CA ARG A 332 1.14 -21.63 -6.35
C ARG A 332 1.59 -22.61 -7.43
N ASP A 333 2.90 -22.80 -7.61
CA ASP A 333 3.42 -23.77 -8.58
C ASP A 333 2.94 -25.20 -8.25
N VAL A 334 2.81 -25.53 -6.96
CA VAL A 334 2.25 -26.81 -6.50
C VAL A 334 0.78 -26.96 -6.91
N CYS A 335 -0.01 -25.88 -6.86
CA CYS A 335 -1.39 -25.90 -7.33
C CYS A 335 -1.46 -26.16 -8.83
N ASP A 336 -0.60 -25.49 -9.62
CA ASP A 336 -0.58 -25.67 -11.07
C ASP A 336 -0.12 -27.09 -11.45
N VAL A 337 0.87 -27.63 -10.74
CA VAL A 337 1.27 -29.05 -10.88
C VAL A 337 0.14 -30.00 -10.49
N PHE A 338 -0.57 -29.74 -9.40
CA PHE A 338 -1.71 -30.56 -8.99
C PHE A 338 -2.81 -30.56 -10.06
N ILE A 339 -3.19 -29.39 -10.57
CA ILE A 339 -4.20 -29.25 -11.63
C ILE A 339 -3.76 -29.99 -12.89
N ALA A 340 -2.51 -29.79 -13.33
CA ALA A 340 -1.95 -30.47 -14.49
C ALA A 340 -1.92 -32.00 -14.29
N HIS A 341 -1.52 -32.48 -13.11
CA HIS A 341 -1.49 -33.90 -12.79
C HIS A 341 -2.89 -34.51 -12.79
N GLN A 342 -3.88 -33.87 -12.19
CA GLN A 342 -5.27 -34.33 -12.23
C GLN A 342 -5.83 -34.42 -13.65
N ALA A 343 -5.47 -33.48 -14.53
CA ALA A 343 -5.83 -33.55 -15.93
C ALA A 343 -5.23 -34.79 -16.63
N THR A 344 -4.00 -35.21 -16.29
CA THR A 344 -3.40 -36.46 -16.81
C THR A 344 -4.12 -37.72 -16.33
N LEU A 345 -4.77 -37.65 -15.17
CA LEU A 345 -5.58 -38.73 -14.60
C LEU A 345 -7.02 -38.75 -15.15
N GLY A 346 -7.35 -37.84 -16.08
CA GLY A 346 -8.68 -37.75 -16.69
C GLY A 346 -9.73 -37.05 -15.83
N VAL A 347 -9.33 -36.32 -14.78
CA VAL A 347 -10.24 -35.50 -13.97
C VAL A 347 -10.48 -34.18 -14.69
N ALA A 348 -11.70 -33.97 -15.19
CA ALA A 348 -12.09 -32.72 -15.84
C ALA A 348 -12.36 -31.60 -14.81
N ASP A 349 -12.25 -30.34 -15.27
CA ASP A 349 -12.69 -29.13 -14.56
C ASP A 349 -12.07 -28.89 -13.17
N VAL A 350 -10.81 -29.28 -12.97
CA VAL A 350 -10.08 -28.95 -11.74
C VAL A 350 -9.76 -27.46 -11.70
N THR A 351 -10.55 -26.73 -10.92
CA THR A 351 -10.33 -25.31 -10.66
C THR A 351 -9.24 -25.10 -9.60
N LEU A 352 -8.71 -23.88 -9.52
CA LEU A 352 -7.81 -23.52 -8.44
C LEU A 352 -8.48 -23.62 -7.05
N VAL A 353 -9.82 -23.46 -6.94
CA VAL A 353 -10.53 -23.62 -5.65
C VAL A 353 -10.49 -25.07 -5.18
N SER A 354 -10.81 -26.01 -6.07
CA SER A 354 -10.80 -27.44 -5.74
C SER A 354 -9.38 -27.96 -5.53
N ALA A 355 -8.39 -27.39 -6.23
CA ALA A 355 -6.98 -27.65 -5.98
C ALA A 355 -6.56 -27.22 -4.57
N LEU A 356 -6.89 -26.00 -4.13
CA LEU A 356 -6.59 -25.53 -2.77
C LEU A 356 -7.20 -26.46 -1.70
N GLN A 357 -8.48 -26.83 -1.84
CA GLN A 357 -9.17 -27.71 -0.89
C GLN A 357 -8.52 -29.11 -0.82
N SER A 358 -8.14 -29.64 -1.99
CA SER A 358 -7.46 -30.94 -2.06
C SER A 358 -6.07 -30.90 -1.44
N LEU A 359 -5.33 -29.81 -1.68
CA LEU A 359 -3.99 -29.61 -1.11
C LEU A 359 -4.03 -29.31 0.39
N GLU A 360 -5.06 -28.65 0.91
CA GLU A 360 -5.31 -28.53 2.36
C GLU A 360 -5.50 -29.91 3.00
N THR A 361 -6.28 -30.78 2.36
CA THR A 361 -6.47 -32.16 2.83
C THR A 361 -5.15 -32.95 2.78
N LEU A 362 -4.40 -32.82 1.67
CA LEU A 362 -3.10 -33.47 1.52
C LEU A 362 -2.10 -33.00 2.56
N ASN A 363 -2.07 -31.69 2.86
CA ASN A 363 -1.20 -31.08 3.87
C ASN A 363 -1.35 -31.76 5.24
N GLU A 364 -2.58 -32.10 5.64
CA GLU A 364 -2.84 -32.79 6.92
C GLU A 364 -2.23 -34.19 6.99
N SER A 365 -2.03 -34.85 5.85
CA SER A 365 -1.43 -36.19 5.76
C SER A 365 0.08 -36.18 5.50
N VAL A 366 0.60 -35.14 4.83
CA VAL A 366 2.00 -35.04 4.43
C VAL A 366 2.86 -34.51 5.58
N PHE A 367 2.35 -33.54 6.34
CA PHE A 367 3.12 -32.89 7.39
C PHE A 367 2.61 -33.23 8.78
N SER A 368 3.54 -33.39 9.73
CA SER A 368 3.23 -33.54 11.15
C SER A 368 2.96 -32.18 11.82
N ASP A 369 2.31 -32.19 12.99
CA ASP A 369 1.99 -30.97 13.74
C ASP A 369 3.22 -30.34 14.44
N GLY A 370 4.34 -31.07 14.52
CA GLY A 370 5.57 -30.63 15.18
C GLY A 370 6.42 -29.68 14.33
N ALA A 371 7.34 -28.97 14.98
CA ALA A 371 8.36 -28.20 14.29
C ALA A 371 9.44 -29.14 13.73
N TYR A 372 9.79 -28.98 12.47
CA TYR A 372 10.79 -29.79 11.78
C TYR A 372 12.19 -29.28 12.09
N THR A 373 13.08 -30.16 12.55
CA THR A 373 14.52 -29.85 12.63
C THR A 373 15.15 -29.84 11.24
N ARG A 374 16.44 -29.47 11.16
CA ARG A 374 17.19 -29.55 9.90
C ARG A 374 17.23 -30.98 9.37
N GLU A 375 17.39 -31.95 10.27
CA GLU A 375 17.43 -33.37 9.98
C GLU A 375 16.07 -33.87 9.48
N ASP A 376 14.97 -33.46 10.13
CA ASP A 376 13.61 -33.85 9.70
C ASP A 376 13.30 -33.36 8.27
N VAL A 377 13.73 -32.15 7.93
CA VAL A 377 13.57 -31.59 6.57
C VAL A 377 14.37 -32.40 5.56
N VAL A 378 15.63 -32.71 5.86
CA VAL A 378 16.48 -33.53 4.98
C VAL A 378 15.85 -34.91 4.78
N VAL A 379 15.42 -35.58 5.85
CA VAL A 379 14.74 -36.89 5.77
C VAL A 379 13.47 -36.81 4.93
N SER A 380 12.66 -35.76 5.12
CA SER A 380 11.43 -35.56 4.36
C SER A 380 11.69 -35.35 2.88
N LEU A 381 12.74 -34.61 2.51
CA LEU A 381 13.15 -34.43 1.13
C LEU A 381 13.78 -35.70 0.55
N GLN A 382 14.64 -36.40 1.30
CA GLN A 382 15.27 -37.67 0.88
C GLN A 382 14.24 -38.75 0.53
N LYS A 383 13.11 -38.79 1.24
CA LYS A 383 11.99 -39.70 0.93
C LYS A 383 11.54 -39.60 -0.54
N TYR A 384 11.61 -38.41 -1.13
CA TYR A 384 11.16 -38.16 -2.50
C TYR A 384 12.32 -37.96 -3.50
N PHE A 385 13.46 -37.43 -3.04
CA PHE A 385 14.59 -37.03 -3.90
C PHE A 385 15.85 -37.88 -3.73
N GLY A 386 15.79 -38.94 -2.92
CA GLY A 386 16.90 -39.83 -2.66
C GLY A 386 18.15 -39.08 -2.18
N GLY A 387 19.32 -39.43 -2.73
CA GLY A 387 20.61 -38.83 -2.35
C GLY A 387 20.84 -37.38 -2.78
N SER A 388 19.88 -36.73 -3.43
CA SER A 388 20.04 -35.33 -3.89
C SER A 388 20.09 -34.32 -2.74
N PHE A 389 19.55 -34.69 -1.57
CA PHE A 389 19.66 -33.91 -0.33
C PHE A 389 20.31 -34.80 0.72
N ALA A 390 21.64 -34.82 0.82
CA ALA A 390 22.36 -35.65 1.79
C ALA A 390 22.47 -34.96 3.15
N ALA A 391 22.52 -33.62 3.17
CA ALA A 391 22.66 -32.82 4.37
C ALA A 391 21.90 -31.49 4.27
N TRP A 392 21.81 -30.77 5.39
CA TRP A 392 21.19 -29.43 5.43
C TRP A 392 21.86 -28.45 4.46
N ALA A 393 23.16 -28.59 4.20
CA ALA A 393 23.88 -27.73 3.25
C ALA A 393 23.27 -27.78 1.84
N ASP A 394 22.73 -28.93 1.41
CA ASP A 394 22.08 -29.10 0.12
C ASP A 394 20.73 -28.38 0.09
N VAL A 395 19.99 -28.45 1.20
CA VAL A 395 18.71 -27.73 1.40
C VAL A 395 18.96 -26.22 1.38
N ASP A 396 19.97 -25.75 2.13
CA ASP A 396 20.33 -24.34 2.24
C ASP A 396 20.77 -23.75 0.89
N ALA A 397 21.59 -24.49 0.12
CA ALA A 397 22.06 -24.07 -1.20
C ALA A 397 20.91 -23.85 -2.21
N VAL A 398 19.82 -24.61 -2.07
CA VAL A 398 18.64 -24.51 -2.95
C VAL A 398 17.66 -23.46 -2.45
N PHE A 399 17.23 -23.54 -1.18
CA PHE A 399 16.07 -22.80 -0.69
C PHE A 399 16.42 -21.45 -0.06
N SER A 400 17.62 -21.31 0.52
CA SER A 400 18.07 -20.07 1.15
C SER A 400 18.65 -19.07 0.15
N LYS A 401 18.77 -19.45 -1.13
CA LYS A 401 19.22 -18.55 -2.20
C LYS A 401 18.31 -17.31 -2.28
N GLY A 402 18.92 -16.15 -2.01
CA GLY A 402 18.24 -14.85 -1.95
C GLY A 402 17.55 -14.54 -0.61
N VAL A 403 17.29 -15.51 0.26
CA VAL A 403 16.59 -15.31 1.55
C VAL A 403 17.52 -14.73 2.62
N GLY A 404 18.83 -14.91 2.49
CA GLY A 404 19.81 -14.48 3.49
C GLY A 404 19.84 -15.41 4.70
N SER A 405 20.52 -15.00 5.77
CA SER A 405 20.66 -15.81 6.99
C SER A 405 19.33 -15.93 7.75
N VAL A 406 19.03 -17.13 8.24
CA VAL A 406 17.84 -17.42 9.05
C VAL A 406 18.23 -18.15 10.34
N TYR A 407 17.47 -17.92 11.41
CA TYR A 407 17.62 -18.64 12.67
C TYR A 407 16.61 -19.78 12.75
N LEU A 408 17.10 -20.99 13.02
CA LEU A 408 16.30 -22.23 12.96
C LEU A 408 16.16 -22.92 14.32
N ASP A 409 16.47 -22.20 15.41
CA ASP A 409 16.57 -22.80 16.76
C ASP A 409 15.22 -23.33 17.28
N GLY A 410 14.11 -22.85 16.72
CA GLY A 410 12.75 -23.34 17.02
C GLY A 410 12.17 -24.34 16.00
N GLY A 411 12.94 -24.75 15.00
CA GLY A 411 12.48 -25.59 13.88
C GLY A 411 11.55 -24.88 12.89
N LEU A 412 11.09 -25.62 11.86
CA LEU A 412 10.22 -25.13 10.79
C LEU A 412 8.78 -25.66 10.96
N ALA A 413 7.79 -24.77 11.01
CA ALA A 413 6.38 -25.15 11.21
C ALA A 413 5.64 -25.36 9.87
N LEU A 414 6.15 -26.27 9.03
CA LEU A 414 5.74 -26.42 7.62
C LEU A 414 4.22 -26.57 7.44
N LYS A 415 3.59 -27.50 8.19
CA LYS A 415 2.15 -27.78 8.12
C LYS A 415 1.29 -26.53 8.30
N LYS A 416 1.63 -25.73 9.31
CA LYS A 416 0.88 -24.51 9.65
C LYS A 416 1.07 -23.44 8.58
N ARG A 417 2.27 -23.30 8.02
CA ARG A 417 2.52 -22.32 6.94
C ARG A 417 1.75 -22.66 5.68
N VAL A 418 1.71 -23.93 5.28
CA VAL A 418 0.90 -24.38 4.15
C VAL A 418 -0.59 -24.14 4.41
N ARG A 419 -1.09 -24.56 5.57
CA ARG A 419 -2.50 -24.34 5.96
C ARG A 419 -2.89 -22.85 5.89
N HIS A 420 -2.04 -21.98 6.43
CA HIS A 420 -2.24 -20.54 6.33
C HIS A 420 -2.27 -20.07 4.88
N VAL A 421 -1.25 -20.39 4.09
CA VAL A 421 -1.14 -19.88 2.71
C VAL A 421 -2.29 -20.36 1.83
N LEU A 422 -2.66 -21.64 1.89
CA LEU A 422 -3.77 -22.18 1.10
C LEU A 422 -5.12 -21.63 1.56
N GLY A 423 -5.35 -21.58 2.88
CA GLY A 423 -6.60 -21.07 3.45
C GLY A 423 -6.76 -19.56 3.26
N GLU A 424 -5.66 -18.81 3.36
CA GLU A 424 -5.66 -17.39 3.04
C GLU A 424 -5.90 -17.20 1.54
N ALA A 425 -5.24 -17.98 0.67
CA ALA A 425 -5.48 -18.06 -0.78
C ALA A 425 -6.90 -18.49 -1.18
N LYS A 426 -7.68 -19.04 -0.25
CA LYS A 426 -9.09 -19.35 -0.40
C LYS A 426 -10.00 -18.21 0.09
N ARG A 427 -9.79 -17.66 1.29
CA ARG A 427 -10.55 -16.50 1.83
C ARG A 427 -10.52 -15.32 0.88
N VAL A 428 -9.34 -15.14 0.32
CA VAL A 428 -9.03 -14.47 -0.91
C VAL A 428 -10.17 -14.45 -1.95
N LEU A 429 -10.57 -15.63 -2.43
CA LEU A 429 -11.56 -15.80 -3.49
C LEU A 429 -12.93 -15.42 -2.98
N GLU A 430 -13.25 -15.97 -1.81
CA GLU A 430 -14.55 -15.84 -1.16
C GLU A 430 -14.86 -14.36 -0.99
N PHE A 431 -13.89 -13.56 -0.56
CA PHE A 431 -14.06 -12.11 -0.43
C PHE A 431 -14.41 -11.44 -1.77
N THR A 432 -13.69 -11.81 -2.83
CA THR A 432 -13.91 -11.21 -4.16
C THR A 432 -15.24 -11.65 -4.76
N GLU A 433 -15.62 -12.91 -4.58
CA GLU A 433 -16.91 -13.43 -4.98
C GLU A 433 -18.04 -12.69 -4.26
N VAL A 434 -17.94 -12.52 -2.94
CA VAL A 434 -18.88 -11.72 -2.15
C VAL A 434 -18.93 -10.27 -2.63
N CYS A 435 -17.80 -9.69 -3.08
CA CYS A 435 -17.79 -8.37 -3.70
C CYS A 435 -18.46 -8.34 -5.09
N ALA A 436 -18.36 -9.42 -5.86
CA ALA A 436 -18.94 -9.51 -7.20
C ALA A 436 -20.46 -9.77 -7.20
N LEU A 437 -21.00 -10.33 -6.11
CA LEU A 437 -22.41 -10.64 -5.98
C LEU A 437 -23.26 -9.36 -5.97
N GLN A 438 -24.17 -9.25 -6.94
CA GLN A 438 -25.19 -8.21 -6.93
C GLN A 438 -26.15 -8.46 -5.75
N ALA A 439 -26.44 -7.40 -5.01
CA ALA A 439 -27.22 -7.39 -3.77
C ALA A 439 -28.59 -8.14 -3.75
N PRO A 440 -29.30 -8.47 -4.86
CA PRO A 440 -30.56 -9.21 -4.74
C PRO A 440 -30.42 -10.74 -4.75
N THR A 441 -29.25 -11.31 -5.09
CA THR A 441 -29.12 -12.77 -5.33
C THR A 441 -28.29 -13.53 -4.30
N TYR A 442 -27.95 -12.91 -3.17
CA TYR A 442 -27.27 -13.61 -2.09
C TYR A 442 -28.28 -14.36 -1.20
N LYS A 443 -28.16 -15.68 -1.12
CA LYS A 443 -28.97 -16.55 -0.26
C LYS A 443 -28.34 -16.63 1.15
N GLY A 444 -28.53 -15.63 2.02
CA GLY A 444 -28.40 -15.90 3.46
C GLY A 444 -27.91 -14.82 4.44
N GLY A 445 -27.59 -13.57 4.05
CA GLY A 445 -27.08 -12.60 5.03
C GLY A 445 -26.73 -11.21 4.49
N ASP A 446 -26.25 -10.33 5.38
CA ASP A 446 -25.68 -9.01 5.06
C ASP A 446 -24.23 -9.16 4.55
N VAL A 447 -23.97 -8.68 3.33
CA VAL A 447 -22.66 -8.71 2.65
C VAL A 447 -21.55 -8.18 3.55
N LEU A 448 -21.82 -7.10 4.30
CA LEU A 448 -20.80 -6.48 5.15
C LEU A 448 -20.36 -7.42 6.28
N THR A 449 -21.29 -8.22 6.82
CA THR A 449 -21.02 -9.20 7.87
C THR A 449 -20.13 -10.32 7.35
N GLU A 450 -20.43 -10.86 6.17
CA GLU A 450 -19.63 -11.92 5.55
C GLU A 450 -18.20 -11.46 5.22
N LEU A 451 -18.04 -10.24 4.70
CA LEU A 451 -16.72 -9.64 4.50
C LEU A 451 -15.95 -9.49 5.82
N GLY A 452 -16.65 -9.11 6.90
CA GLY A 452 -16.07 -9.03 8.24
C GLY A 452 -15.63 -10.38 8.79
N ASP A 453 -16.43 -11.43 8.59
CA ASP A 453 -16.11 -12.80 9.02
C ASP A 453 -14.86 -13.33 8.30
N LEU A 454 -14.72 -13.06 7.00
CA LEU A 454 -13.52 -13.39 6.24
C LEU A 454 -12.28 -12.66 6.77
N MET A 455 -12.40 -11.37 7.14
CA MET A 455 -11.32 -10.62 7.78
C MET A 455 -10.92 -11.22 9.14
N ASN A 456 -11.91 -11.59 9.95
CA ASN A 456 -11.68 -12.19 11.27
C ASN A 456 -11.01 -13.57 11.15
N ALA A 457 -11.41 -14.38 10.17
CA ALA A 457 -10.78 -15.66 9.86
C ALA A 457 -9.32 -15.50 9.39
N SER A 458 -9.03 -14.45 8.59
CA SER A 458 -7.66 -14.09 8.22
C SER A 458 -6.83 -13.70 9.46
N GLN A 459 -7.36 -12.86 10.37
CA GLN A 459 -6.66 -12.52 11.62
C GLN A 459 -6.34 -13.77 12.46
N ALA A 460 -7.31 -14.67 12.63
CA ALA A 460 -7.11 -15.91 13.38
C ALA A 460 -5.98 -16.75 12.76
N SER A 461 -5.99 -16.94 11.44
CA SER A 461 -4.95 -17.69 10.75
C SER A 461 -3.57 -17.03 10.83
N CYS A 462 -3.50 -15.68 10.73
CA CYS A 462 -2.25 -14.94 10.91
C CYS A 462 -1.67 -15.12 12.33
N ALA A 463 -2.53 -15.15 13.35
CA ALA A 463 -2.14 -15.34 14.73
C ALA A 463 -1.71 -16.79 15.03
N SER A 464 -2.52 -17.79 14.66
CA SER A 464 -2.34 -19.19 15.11
C SER A 464 -1.55 -20.08 14.15
N ASP A 465 -1.74 -19.91 12.84
CA ASP A 465 -1.08 -20.75 11.82
C ASP A 465 0.19 -20.09 11.30
N PHE A 466 0.17 -18.76 11.10
CA PHE A 466 1.34 -18.05 10.56
C PHE A 466 2.28 -17.49 11.63
N ASN A 467 1.79 -17.31 12.86
CA ASN A 467 2.53 -16.70 13.97
C ASN A 467 3.17 -15.36 13.57
N CYS A 468 2.39 -14.49 12.91
CA CYS A 468 2.79 -13.12 12.56
C CYS A 468 1.98 -12.04 13.28
N SER A 469 1.13 -12.39 14.25
CA SER A 469 0.54 -11.38 15.14
C SER A 469 1.44 -11.10 16.36
N CYS A 470 0.99 -10.19 17.22
CA CYS A 470 1.58 -9.93 18.52
C CYS A 470 0.49 -9.56 19.53
N LYS A 471 0.84 -9.54 20.82
CA LYS A 471 -0.10 -9.25 21.91
C LYS A 471 -0.88 -7.95 21.67
N GLU A 472 -0.19 -6.92 21.22
CA GLU A 472 -0.73 -5.59 20.95
C GLU A 472 -1.71 -5.60 19.77
N LEU A 473 -1.40 -6.34 18.69
CA LEU A 473 -2.30 -6.51 17.55
C LEU A 473 -3.55 -7.33 17.94
N ASP A 474 -3.37 -8.39 18.73
CA ASP A 474 -4.49 -9.22 19.19
C ASP A 474 -5.44 -8.42 20.10
N GLU A 475 -4.89 -7.64 21.05
CA GLU A 475 -5.67 -6.72 21.89
C GLU A 475 -6.38 -5.65 21.05
N LEU A 476 -5.67 -5.02 20.10
CA LEU A 476 -6.22 -3.95 19.29
C LEU A 476 -7.33 -4.45 18.36
N THR A 477 -7.15 -5.59 17.68
CA THR A 477 -8.21 -6.16 16.83
C THR A 477 -9.43 -6.59 17.63
N ALA A 478 -9.25 -7.11 18.85
CA ALA A 478 -10.36 -7.42 19.76
C ALA A 478 -11.13 -6.16 20.16
N LEU A 479 -10.42 -5.11 20.61
CA LEU A 479 -11.04 -3.84 20.97
C LEU A 479 -11.78 -3.19 19.78
N CYS A 480 -11.20 -3.26 18.57
CA CYS A 480 -11.85 -2.76 17.37
C CYS A 480 -13.21 -3.46 17.15
N ARG A 481 -13.26 -4.79 17.26
CA ARG A 481 -14.55 -5.52 17.13
C ARG A 481 -15.54 -5.11 18.22
N GLU A 482 -15.10 -5.02 19.48
CA GLU A 482 -15.94 -4.56 20.60
C GLU A 482 -16.44 -3.12 20.42
N SER A 483 -15.67 -2.28 19.71
CA SER A 483 -15.99 -0.87 19.46
C SER A 483 -16.98 -0.65 18.31
N GLY A 484 -17.29 -1.69 17.52
CA GLY A 484 -18.27 -1.65 16.43
C GLY A 484 -17.74 -2.02 15.04
N ALA A 485 -16.51 -2.55 14.93
CA ALA A 485 -16.01 -3.09 13.67
C ALA A 485 -16.66 -4.45 13.36
N VAL A 486 -17.07 -4.63 12.10
CA VAL A 486 -17.64 -5.89 11.59
C VAL A 486 -16.55 -6.94 11.40
N GLY A 487 -15.37 -6.50 10.97
CA GLY A 487 -14.17 -7.33 10.91
C GLY A 487 -12.93 -6.51 11.25
N SER A 488 -11.94 -7.14 11.90
CA SER A 488 -10.67 -6.49 12.23
C SER A 488 -9.51 -7.48 12.17
N ARG A 489 -8.44 -7.09 11.46
CA ARG A 489 -7.22 -7.89 11.29
C ARG A 489 -5.96 -7.03 11.26
N LEU A 490 -4.80 -7.63 11.52
CA LEU A 490 -3.50 -7.00 11.23
C LEU A 490 -3.35 -6.72 9.72
N THR A 491 -2.50 -5.77 9.35
CA THR A 491 -2.17 -5.48 7.95
C THR A 491 -0.66 -5.33 7.77
N GLY A 492 -0.14 -5.83 6.65
CA GLY A 492 1.29 -5.84 6.36
C GLY A 492 2.01 -7.02 7.02
N ALA A 493 3.32 -6.88 7.25
CA ALA A 493 4.15 -8.00 7.69
C ALA A 493 3.77 -8.58 9.07
N GLY A 494 3.05 -7.84 9.92
CA GLY A 494 2.76 -8.26 11.28
C GLY A 494 3.96 -8.09 12.23
N TRP A 495 3.95 -8.79 13.37
CA TRP A 495 4.88 -8.61 14.50
C TRP A 495 4.93 -7.16 15.02
N GLY A 496 3.78 -6.49 14.96
CA GLY A 496 3.63 -5.04 15.15
C GLY A 496 3.02 -4.39 13.91
N GLY A 497 3.06 -3.07 13.87
CA GLY A 497 2.46 -2.28 12.80
C GLY A 497 0.97 -2.00 13.02
N CYS A 498 0.19 -2.01 11.95
CA CYS A 498 -1.21 -1.61 11.98
C CYS A 498 -2.19 -2.77 11.95
N THR A 499 -3.40 -2.46 12.41
CA THR A 499 -4.63 -3.20 12.13
C THR A 499 -5.49 -2.41 11.16
N VAL A 500 -6.43 -3.10 10.55
CA VAL A 500 -7.48 -2.53 9.75
C VAL A 500 -8.82 -3.11 10.14
N SER A 501 -9.79 -2.22 10.29
CA SER A 501 -11.13 -2.54 10.74
C SER A 501 -12.17 -2.05 9.74
N LEU A 502 -13.13 -2.91 9.42
CA LEU A 502 -14.29 -2.62 8.59
C LEU A 502 -15.41 -2.05 9.47
N VAL A 503 -15.78 -0.78 9.29
CA VAL A 503 -16.68 -0.06 10.20
C VAL A 503 -17.80 0.63 9.41
N PRO A 504 -19.09 0.45 9.76
CA PRO A 504 -20.19 1.21 9.15
C PRO A 504 -19.98 2.72 9.31
N GLU A 505 -20.26 3.50 8.25
CA GLU A 505 -19.82 4.90 8.15
C GLU A 505 -20.38 5.76 9.30
N GLU A 506 -21.62 5.49 9.72
CA GLU A 506 -22.26 6.21 10.83
C GLU A 506 -21.61 5.96 12.21
N PHE A 507 -20.80 4.91 12.34
CA PHE A 507 -20.15 4.57 13.60
C PHE A 507 -18.67 4.95 13.65
N VAL A 508 -18.08 5.41 12.54
CA VAL A 508 -16.64 5.66 12.42
C VAL A 508 -16.11 6.61 13.49
N GLU A 509 -16.78 7.75 13.73
CA GLU A 509 -16.34 8.70 14.75
C GLU A 509 -16.38 8.11 16.16
N SER A 510 -17.50 7.45 16.51
CA SER A 510 -17.66 6.80 17.81
C SER A 510 -16.69 5.63 18.01
N PHE A 511 -16.39 4.90 16.94
CA PHE A 511 -15.42 3.81 16.91
C PHE A 511 -14.01 4.33 17.19
N ILE A 512 -13.59 5.38 16.48
CA ILE A 512 -12.27 6.00 16.66
C ILE A 512 -12.12 6.45 18.11
N GLN A 513 -13.12 7.14 18.66
CA GLN A 513 -13.05 7.61 20.05
C GLN A 513 -12.92 6.46 21.05
N LYS A 514 -13.71 5.38 20.90
CA LYS A 514 -13.61 4.20 21.77
C LYS A 514 -12.23 3.53 21.71
N VAL A 515 -11.61 3.46 20.53
CA VAL A 515 -10.26 2.90 20.39
C VAL A 515 -9.21 3.83 21.02
N ILE A 516 -9.38 5.15 20.90
CA ILE A 516 -8.53 6.13 21.60
C ILE A 516 -8.60 5.96 23.11
N ASP A 517 -9.79 5.87 23.68
CA ASP A 517 -9.98 5.73 25.12
C ASP A 517 -9.54 4.34 25.61
N GLY A 518 -9.84 3.30 24.83
CA GLY A 518 -9.64 1.90 25.20
C GLY A 518 -8.21 1.39 25.03
N TYR A 519 -7.44 1.94 24.08
CA TYR A 519 -6.10 1.45 23.73
C TYR A 519 -5.01 2.52 23.88
N TYR A 520 -5.15 3.67 23.21
CA TYR A 520 -4.09 4.68 23.13
C TYR A 520 -3.90 5.45 24.44
N SER A 521 -4.99 5.92 25.05
CA SER A 521 -4.95 6.70 26.31
C SER A 521 -4.39 5.92 27.51
N LYS A 522 -4.34 4.59 27.41
CA LYS A 522 -3.75 3.71 28.44
C LYS A 522 -2.24 3.52 28.25
N ARG A 523 -1.71 3.86 27.08
CA ARG A 523 -0.31 3.61 26.68
C ARG A 523 0.49 4.89 26.55
N GLU A 524 -0.15 5.94 26.04
CA GLU A 524 0.48 7.23 25.77
C GLU A 524 -0.21 8.33 26.57
N SER A 525 0.57 9.13 27.29
CA SER A 525 0.06 10.31 28.01
C SER A 525 -0.13 11.52 27.11
N ASP A 526 0.60 11.59 25.99
CA ASP A 526 0.47 12.64 24.98
C ASP A 526 -0.21 12.07 23.73
N LEU A 527 -1.43 12.55 23.46
CA LEU A 527 -2.24 12.15 22.31
C LEU A 527 -2.17 13.15 21.15
N SER A 528 -1.22 14.09 21.18
CA SER A 528 -1.04 15.11 20.11
C SER A 528 -0.96 14.49 18.71
N ASN A 529 -0.34 13.31 18.59
CA ASN A 529 -0.13 12.59 17.33
C ASN A 529 -1.16 11.47 17.07
N VAL A 530 -2.25 11.39 17.85
CA VAL A 530 -3.23 10.28 17.75
C VAL A 530 -3.86 10.15 16.35
N LYS A 531 -3.98 11.26 15.61
CA LYS A 531 -4.49 11.30 14.23
C LYS A 531 -3.58 10.59 13.22
N ASP A 532 -2.32 10.35 13.57
CA ASP A 532 -1.39 9.54 12.77
C ASP A 532 -1.39 8.06 13.18
N TRP A 533 -1.94 7.75 14.35
CA TRP A 533 -2.06 6.37 14.84
C TRP A 533 -3.38 5.74 14.43
N ILE A 534 -4.48 6.50 14.42
CA ILE A 534 -5.79 6.03 14.01
C ILE A 534 -6.48 7.01 13.07
N PHE A 535 -6.92 6.51 11.91
CA PHE A 535 -7.61 7.31 10.91
C PHE A 535 -8.47 6.46 9.99
N ALA A 536 -9.58 7.04 9.53
CA ALA A 536 -10.41 6.46 8.48
C ALA A 536 -9.79 6.76 7.11
N THR A 537 -9.92 5.84 6.16
CA THR A 537 -9.36 5.98 4.82
C THR A 537 -10.29 5.41 3.75
N THR A 538 -10.11 5.88 2.51
CA THR A 538 -10.84 5.47 1.30
C THR A 538 -9.86 5.23 0.16
N PRO A 539 -10.19 4.42 -0.86
CA PRO A 539 -9.23 3.97 -1.87
C PRO A 539 -8.57 5.14 -2.59
N GLY A 540 -7.26 5.26 -2.37
CA GLY A 540 -6.44 6.30 -2.95
C GLY A 540 -6.12 6.03 -4.43
N VAL A 541 -5.67 7.08 -5.10
CA VAL A 541 -5.11 6.99 -6.45
C VAL A 541 -3.70 6.38 -6.35
N GLY A 542 -3.23 5.70 -7.41
CA GLY A 542 -1.85 5.22 -7.50
C GLY A 542 -0.81 6.32 -7.73
N ALA A 543 0.35 5.92 -8.24
CA ALA A 543 1.44 6.85 -8.50
C ALA A 543 1.08 7.85 -9.60
N VAL A 544 1.52 9.10 -9.41
CA VAL A 544 1.29 10.23 -10.32
C VAL A 544 2.52 11.14 -10.33
N VAL A 545 2.63 11.98 -11.36
CA VAL A 545 3.60 13.08 -11.43
C VAL A 545 2.83 14.39 -11.41
N PHE A 546 3.21 15.33 -10.56
CA PHE A 546 2.69 16.70 -10.59
C PHE A 546 3.66 17.61 -11.34
N GLU A 547 3.14 18.34 -12.34
CA GLU A 547 3.87 19.34 -13.13
C GLU A 547 3.10 20.65 -13.17
N ASP A 548 3.82 21.77 -13.23
CA ASP A 548 3.26 23.12 -13.32
C ASP A 548 2.23 23.48 -12.23
N PHE A 549 2.20 22.76 -11.10
CA PHE A 549 1.27 23.06 -10.02
C PHE A 549 1.67 24.38 -9.35
N GLN A 550 0.94 25.44 -9.67
CA GLN A 550 0.84 26.61 -8.82
C GLN A 550 -0.32 26.35 -7.87
N ALA A 551 -0.01 26.19 -6.57
CA ALA A 551 -1.05 26.15 -5.57
C ALA A 551 -1.97 27.36 -5.77
N PRO A 552 -3.30 27.20 -5.71
CA PRO A 552 -4.18 28.35 -5.86
C PRO A 552 -3.74 29.40 -4.84
N GLN A 553 -3.33 30.60 -5.27
CA GLN A 553 -2.94 31.68 -4.35
C GLN A 553 -4.05 31.99 -3.33
N ASN A 554 -5.29 31.60 -3.67
CA ASN A 554 -6.47 31.72 -2.83
C ASN A 554 -6.63 30.59 -1.81
N ALA A 555 -5.91 29.46 -1.86
CA ALA A 555 -6.08 28.36 -0.89
C ALA A 555 -5.55 28.74 0.50
N ALA A 556 -4.41 29.43 0.58
CA ALA A 556 -3.89 30.00 1.81
C ALA A 556 -4.84 31.08 2.38
N LEU A 557 -5.40 31.93 1.50
CA LEU A 557 -6.39 32.94 1.86
C LEU A 557 -7.71 32.32 2.33
N VAL A 558 -8.21 31.29 1.66
CA VAL A 558 -9.43 30.55 2.04
C VAL A 558 -9.22 29.77 3.34
N SER A 559 -8.05 29.16 3.54
CA SER A 559 -7.68 28.50 4.80
C SER A 559 -7.55 29.51 5.95
N MET A 560 -6.94 30.67 5.70
CA MET A 560 -6.88 31.77 6.68
C MET A 560 -8.27 32.31 6.99
N PHE A 561 -9.12 32.51 5.98
CA PHE A 561 -10.49 32.99 6.12
C PHE A 561 -11.37 31.99 6.87
N ASN A 562 -11.25 30.69 6.58
CA ASN A 562 -11.98 29.63 7.29
C ASN A 562 -11.55 29.50 8.76
N ARG A 563 -10.26 29.69 9.07
CA ARG A 563 -9.76 29.74 10.46
C ARG A 563 -10.28 30.96 11.19
N LEU A 564 -10.29 32.13 10.54
CA LEU A 564 -10.86 33.35 11.11
C LEU A 564 -12.37 33.23 11.32
N LEU A 565 -13.09 32.70 10.33
CA LEU A 565 -14.53 32.48 10.39
C LEU A 565 -14.89 31.49 11.51
N SER A 566 -14.14 30.39 11.65
CA SER A 566 -14.35 29.42 12.73
C SER A 566 -14.09 30.02 14.11
N ALA A 567 -13.04 30.82 14.26
CA ALA A 567 -12.74 31.52 15.51
C ALA A 567 -13.81 32.56 15.86
N VAL A 568 -14.30 33.31 14.87
CA VAL A 568 -15.37 34.30 15.05
C VAL A 568 -16.70 33.61 15.40
N LEU A 569 -17.05 32.52 14.70
CA LEU A 569 -18.26 31.74 14.98
C LEU A 569 -18.23 31.09 16.36
N ALA A 570 -17.07 30.57 16.79
CA ALA A 570 -16.90 30.04 18.15
C ALA A 570 -17.08 31.13 19.22
N ASN A 571 -16.61 32.35 18.97
CA ASN A 571 -16.73 33.47 19.90
C ASN A 571 -18.16 34.04 19.96
N ILE A 572 -18.86 34.06 18.83
CA ILE A 572 -20.28 34.48 18.74
C ILE A 572 -21.20 33.44 19.38
N ALA A 573 -20.93 32.14 19.18
CA ALA A 573 -21.68 31.06 19.82
C ALA A 573 -21.52 31.05 21.34
N ALA A 574 -20.37 31.51 21.86
CA ALA A 574 -20.11 31.62 23.29
C ALA A 574 -20.80 32.83 23.96
N THR A 575 -21.27 33.82 23.19
CA THR A 575 -21.71 35.11 23.74
C THR A 575 -23.18 35.47 23.52
N ASN A 576 -23.95 34.73 22.69
CA ASN A 576 -25.32 35.13 22.39
C ASN A 576 -26.30 33.97 22.14
N ALA A 577 -27.16 33.67 23.12
CA ALA A 577 -28.19 32.62 23.04
C ALA A 577 -29.23 32.85 21.93
N THR A 578 -29.43 34.11 21.51
CA THR A 578 -30.38 34.49 20.46
C THR A 578 -29.86 34.18 19.05
N PHE A 579 -28.54 34.11 18.86
CA PHE A 579 -27.91 33.84 17.56
C PHE A 579 -27.94 32.34 17.22
N GLN A 580 -27.95 31.46 18.22
CA GLN A 580 -28.13 30.01 18.01
C GLN A 580 -29.46 29.69 17.34
N THR A 581 -30.54 30.40 17.70
CA THR A 581 -31.88 30.17 17.13
C THR A 581 -32.01 30.73 15.70
N TRP A 582 -31.28 31.78 15.35
CA TRP A 582 -31.22 32.29 13.98
C TRP A 582 -30.36 31.38 13.09
N PHE A 583 -29.16 31.00 13.54
CA PHE A 583 -28.23 30.14 12.79
C PHE A 583 -28.80 28.75 12.47
N LEU A 584 -29.59 28.16 13.38
CA LEU A 584 -30.31 26.92 13.13
C LEU A 584 -31.40 27.05 12.06
N ASN A 585 -31.97 28.24 11.86
CA ASN A 585 -32.99 28.50 10.84
C ASN A 585 -32.39 28.90 9.47
N THR A 586 -31.22 29.55 9.42
CA THR A 586 -30.57 29.94 8.16
C THR A 586 -29.79 28.79 7.48
N ASN A 587 -29.42 27.74 8.22
CA ASN A 587 -28.79 26.54 7.64
C ASN A 587 -29.72 25.76 6.68
N ALA A 588 -31.01 26.10 6.61
CA ALA A 588 -31.92 25.61 5.57
C ALA A 588 -31.67 26.26 4.18
N TYR A 589 -30.95 27.38 4.10
CA TYR A 589 -30.71 28.13 2.85
C TYR A 589 -29.30 27.98 2.25
N ILE A 590 -28.32 27.54 3.04
CA ILE A 590 -26.93 27.34 2.55
C ILE A 590 -26.79 26.04 1.73
N GLY A 591 -27.78 25.14 1.79
CA GLY A 591 -27.84 23.90 1.01
C GLY A 591 -28.02 24.04 -0.51
N ILE A 592 -27.89 25.24 -1.10
CA ILE A 592 -28.09 25.47 -2.54
C ILE A 592 -26.77 25.73 -3.30
N PHE A 593 -25.63 25.92 -2.62
CA PHE A 593 -24.37 26.30 -3.30
C PHE A 593 -23.51 25.15 -3.83
N THR A 594 -24.00 23.91 -3.87
CA THR A 594 -23.21 22.75 -4.35
C THR A 594 -23.36 22.43 -5.85
N THR A 595 -24.06 23.25 -6.64
CA THR A 595 -24.23 22.96 -8.08
C THR A 595 -24.27 24.22 -8.93
N PHE A 596 -23.14 24.90 -9.18
CA PHE A 596 -22.97 25.73 -10.38
C PHE A 596 -21.50 25.80 -10.79
N ASP A 597 -21.21 25.30 -12.00
CA ASP A 597 -20.06 25.71 -12.82
C ASP A 597 -20.34 27.14 -13.30
N SER A 598 -19.66 28.15 -12.75
CA SER A 598 -19.78 29.52 -13.26
C SER A 598 -18.50 30.33 -13.05
N THR A 599 -18.21 31.20 -14.02
CA THR A 599 -16.97 31.97 -14.16
C THR A 599 -16.86 33.10 -13.13
N ALA A 600 -15.66 33.68 -12.97
CA ALA A 600 -15.34 34.69 -11.95
C ALA A 600 -16.25 35.94 -11.97
N GLU A 601 -16.94 36.24 -13.07
CA GLU A 601 -17.84 37.38 -13.18
C GLU A 601 -19.17 37.17 -12.44
N ASP A 602 -19.66 35.92 -12.36
CA ASP A 602 -20.91 35.58 -11.66
C ASP A 602 -20.73 35.65 -10.13
N VAL A 603 -19.54 35.32 -9.64
CA VAL A 603 -19.17 35.45 -8.21
C VAL A 603 -19.10 36.92 -7.78
N ILE A 604 -18.62 37.81 -8.65
CA ILE A 604 -18.54 39.26 -8.39
C ILE A 604 -19.94 39.88 -8.38
N ALA A 605 -20.86 39.42 -9.24
CA ALA A 605 -22.25 39.90 -9.24
C ALA A 605 -23.00 39.53 -7.96
N VAL A 606 -22.79 38.32 -7.44
CA VAL A 606 -23.37 37.86 -6.16
C VAL A 606 -22.74 38.61 -4.98
N TYR A 607 -21.43 38.87 -5.00
CA TYR A 607 -20.73 39.68 -4.00
C TYR A 607 -21.30 41.11 -3.90
N ASN A 608 -21.48 41.79 -5.04
CA ASN A 608 -22.04 43.14 -5.09
C ASN A 608 -23.52 43.21 -4.65
N THR A 609 -24.27 42.11 -4.82
CA THR A 609 -25.68 42.03 -4.38
C THR A 609 -25.77 41.81 -2.86
N ASN A 610 -24.86 41.01 -2.30
CA ASN A 610 -24.76 40.77 -0.85
C ASN A 610 -24.14 41.96 -0.09
N GLU A 611 -23.26 42.75 -0.71
CA GLU A 611 -22.74 43.98 -0.11
C GLU A 611 -23.84 45.03 0.09
N LYS A 612 -24.82 45.12 -0.83
CA LYS A 612 -26.03 45.94 -0.65
C LYS A 612 -26.94 45.43 0.46
N ALA A 613 -27.05 44.11 0.63
CA ALA A 613 -27.84 43.52 1.72
C ALA A 613 -27.15 43.70 3.09
N ALA A 614 -25.83 43.57 3.15
CA ALA A 614 -25.02 43.81 4.34
C ALA A 614 -25.00 45.31 4.73
N GLY A 615 -24.90 46.22 3.75
CA GLY A 615 -24.96 47.66 3.97
C GLY A 615 -26.30 48.12 4.56
N ASN A 616 -27.41 47.50 4.20
CA ASN A 616 -28.73 47.78 4.80
C ASN A 616 -28.85 47.26 6.24
N CYS A 617 -28.14 46.19 6.58
CA CYS A 617 -28.08 45.64 7.94
C CYS A 617 -27.19 46.50 8.86
N ILE A 618 -26.06 47.00 8.36
CA ILE A 618 -25.14 47.88 9.10
C ILE A 618 -25.80 49.24 9.41
N ASN A 619 -26.51 49.82 8.43
CA ASN A 619 -27.25 51.08 8.65
C ASN A 619 -28.38 50.93 9.69
N SER A 620 -28.96 49.73 9.82
CA SER A 620 -29.97 49.44 10.85
C SER A 620 -29.35 49.27 12.24
N LEU A 621 -28.12 48.78 12.32
CA LEU A 621 -27.35 48.62 13.56
C LEU A 621 -26.80 49.96 14.10
N ASP A 622 -26.35 50.87 13.24
CA ASP A 622 -25.92 52.22 13.63
C ASP A 622 -27.08 53.06 14.20
N SER A 623 -28.29 52.87 13.67
CA SER A 623 -29.50 53.52 14.21
C SER A 623 -29.93 52.99 15.58
N PHE A 624 -29.50 51.78 15.95
CA PHE A 624 -29.90 51.10 17.18
C PHE A 624 -28.87 51.27 18.31
N LEU A 625 -27.59 51.50 17.99
CA LEU A 625 -26.51 51.57 18.96
C LEU A 625 -26.04 52.99 19.30
N GLY A 626 -26.40 54.01 18.50
CA GLY A 626 -26.22 55.42 18.89
C GLY A 626 -24.77 55.84 19.15
N TRP A 627 -23.81 55.31 18.38
CA TRP A 627 -22.40 55.72 18.47
C TRP A 627 -22.10 56.69 17.33
N GLY A 628 -21.85 57.94 17.69
CA GLY A 628 -21.43 58.96 16.76
C GLY A 628 -20.04 58.69 16.19
N ASN A 629 -19.89 59.00 14.90
CA ASN A 629 -18.66 59.07 14.12
C ASN A 629 -17.37 59.22 14.95
N HIS A 630 -16.50 58.21 14.89
CA HIS A 630 -15.06 58.43 14.84
C HIS A 630 -14.40 57.41 13.91
N SER A 631 -13.51 57.98 13.09
CA SER A 631 -12.87 57.51 11.85
C SER A 631 -12.16 56.17 11.89
#